data_AF-A0A1H6AN43-F1
#
_entry.id   AF-A0A1H6AN43-F1
#
_cell.length_a   1.000
_cell.length_b   1.000
_cell.length_c   1.000
_cell.angle_alpha   90.00
_cell.angle_beta   90.00
_cell.angle_gamma   90.00
#
_symmetry.space_group_name_H-M   'P 1'
#
loop_
_entity.id
_entity.type
_entity.pdbx_description
1 polymer ?
#
loop_
_entity_poly.entity_id
_entity_poly.type
_entity_poly.pdbx_seq_one_letter_code
_entity_poly.pdbx_strand_id
1 'polypeptide(L)'
;MGEHEHHEHGSEHEHEHHHHEHGGIETKEKAVALLNHMSAHNEAHAEELLKVADKLKDFGNGEASAKVLEAAEFFKKGNELLREACGCASKEKE
;
A
#
# COMPACT_ATOMS: atom_id res chain seq x y z
N MET A 1 8.42 6.96 -56.03
CA MET A 1 9.46 7.42 -55.07
C MET A 1 8.91 8.72 -54.50
N GLY A 2 8.10 8.77 -53.45
CA GLY A 2 8.05 8.02 -52.19
C GLY A 2 7.85 9.09 -51.12
N GLU A 3 6.68 9.72 -51.13
CA GLU A 3 6.26 10.75 -50.18
C GLU A 3 6.02 10.09 -48.83
N HIS A 4 6.77 10.51 -47.81
CA HIS A 4 6.61 10.00 -46.45
C HIS A 4 5.73 10.98 -45.69
N GLU A 5 4.43 10.74 -45.76
CA GLU A 5 3.42 11.43 -44.98
C GLU A 5 3.58 11.07 -43.49
N HIS A 6 3.66 12.10 -42.66
CA HIS A 6 3.79 12.03 -41.22
C HIS A 6 2.49 11.49 -40.62
N HIS A 7 2.43 10.18 -40.37
CA HIS A 7 1.36 9.60 -39.58
C HIS A 7 1.61 9.91 -38.10
N GLU A 8 0.89 10.92 -37.60
CA GLU A 8 0.65 11.11 -36.18
C GLU A 8 0.00 9.84 -35.63
N HIS A 9 0.77 9.05 -34.88
CA HIS A 9 0.19 8.07 -33.97
C HIS A 9 -0.40 8.85 -32.80
N GLY A 10 -1.69 9.18 -32.91
CA GLY A 10 -2.53 9.43 -31.76
C GLY A 10 -2.49 8.20 -30.88
N SER A 11 -1.55 8.17 -29.93
CA SER A 11 -1.60 7.26 -28.79
C SER A 11 -2.83 7.66 -27.99
N GLU A 12 -3.95 7.04 -28.32
CA GLU A 12 -5.05 6.78 -27.41
C GLU A 12 -4.45 6.03 -26.21
N HIS A 13 -3.86 6.77 -25.29
CA HIS A 13 -3.66 6.29 -23.94
C HIS A 13 -5.04 6.23 -23.32
N GLU A 14 -5.71 5.09 -23.54
CA GLU A 14 -6.70 4.56 -22.63
C GLU A 14 -6.02 4.44 -21.28
N HIS A 15 -6.01 5.55 -20.54
CA HIS A 15 -5.88 5.51 -19.10
C HIS A 15 -7.17 4.86 -18.62
N GLU A 16 -7.20 3.53 -18.69
CA GLU A 16 -8.01 2.71 -17.82
C GLU A 16 -7.59 3.12 -16.41
N HIS A 17 -8.22 4.18 -15.92
CA HIS A 17 -8.23 4.52 -14.51
C HIS A 17 -8.85 3.29 -13.89
N HIS A 18 -7.99 2.38 -13.46
CA HIS A 18 -8.33 1.24 -12.63
C HIS A 18 -8.95 1.87 -11.39
N HIS A 19 -10.25 2.09 -11.48
CA HIS A 19 -11.11 2.54 -10.42
C HIS A 19 -10.94 1.43 -9.41
N HIS A 20 -10.06 1.65 -8.44
CA HIS A 20 -9.93 0.75 -7.31
C HIS A 20 -11.24 0.96 -6.57
N GLU A 21 -12.27 0.27 -7.05
CA GLU A 21 -13.48 0.00 -6.34
C GLU A 21 -12.98 -0.81 -5.16
N HIS A 22 -12.62 -0.12 -4.09
CA HIS A 22 -12.45 -0.70 -2.78
C HIS A 22 -13.85 -1.18 -2.43
N GLY A 23 -14.16 -2.40 -2.90
CA GLY A 23 -15.46 -3.03 -2.78
C GLY A 23 -16.00 -2.76 -1.39
N GLY A 24 -17.20 -2.17 -1.36
CA GLY A 24 -17.75 -1.59 -0.15
C GLY A 24 -17.65 -2.55 1.04
N ILE A 25 -17.43 -1.99 2.23
CA ILE A 25 -17.49 -2.74 3.49
C ILE A 25 -18.97 -3.01 3.79
N GLU A 26 -19.57 -3.93 3.02
CA GLU A 26 -21.01 -4.20 3.04
C GLU A 26 -21.40 -5.14 4.19
N THR A 27 -20.44 -5.92 4.69
CA THR A 27 -20.67 -6.85 5.80
C THR A 27 -19.53 -6.79 6.80
N LYS A 28 -19.86 -7.20 8.03
CA LYS A 28 -18.90 -7.37 9.11
C LYS A 28 -17.77 -8.35 8.75
N GLU A 29 -18.09 -9.44 8.05
CA GLU A 29 -17.10 -10.41 7.56
C GLU A 29 -16.15 -9.78 6.55
N LYS A 30 -16.66 -8.95 5.63
CA LYS A 30 -15.81 -8.17 4.71
C LYS A 30 -14.92 -7.18 5.45
N ALA A 31 -15.43 -6.52 6.50
CA ALA A 31 -14.65 -5.62 7.35
C ALA A 31 -13.49 -6.36 8.04
N VAL A 32 -13.76 -7.52 8.65
CA VAL A 32 -12.76 -8.37 9.30
C VAL A 32 -11.72 -8.88 8.29
N ALA A 33 -12.16 -9.34 7.12
CA ALA A 33 -11.25 -9.77 6.06
C ALA A 33 -10.34 -8.63 5.59
N LEU A 34 -10.90 -7.43 5.44
CA LEU A 34 -10.14 -6.24 5.05
C LEU A 34 -9.13 -5.83 6.13
N LEU A 35 -9.50 -5.86 7.42
CA LEU A 35 -8.57 -5.56 8.52
C LEU A 35 -7.38 -6.52 8.53
N ASN A 36 -7.63 -7.83 8.36
CA ASN A 36 -6.56 -8.82 8.23
C ASN A 36 -5.67 -8.53 7.03
N HIS A 37 -6.26 -8.29 5.86
CA HIS A 37 -5.52 -7.97 4.64
C HIS A 37 -4.67 -6.71 4.80
N MET A 38 -5.23 -5.63 5.34
CA MET A 38 -4.52 -4.37 5.58
C MET A 38 -3.35 -4.57 6.56
N SER A 39 -3.54 -5.34 7.63
CA SER A 39 -2.45 -5.61 8.58
C SER A 39 -1.28 -6.38 7.94
N ALA A 40 -1.57 -7.36 7.07
CA ALA A 40 -0.53 -8.09 6.34
C ALA A 40 0.16 -7.21 5.29
N HIS A 41 -0.61 -6.39 4.58
CA HIS A 41 -0.09 -5.46 3.57
C HIS A 41 0.86 -4.42 4.21
N ASN A 42 0.47 -3.89 5.35
CA ASN A 42 1.29 -2.98 6.15
C ASN A 42 2.57 -3.63 6.69
N GLU A 43 2.52 -4.92 7.03
CA GLU A 43 3.71 -5.68 7.47
C GLU A 43 4.74 -5.76 6.33
N ALA A 44 4.29 -6.10 5.12
CA ALA A 44 5.14 -6.10 3.93
C ALA A 44 5.69 -4.70 3.61
N HIS A 45 4.88 -3.65 3.73
CA HIS A 45 5.36 -2.27 3.57
C HIS A 45 6.41 -1.89 4.60
N ALA A 46 6.25 -2.29 5.87
CA ALA A 46 7.24 -2.02 6.90
C ALA A 46 8.59 -2.66 6.53
N GLU A 47 8.60 -3.90 6.03
CA GLU A 47 9.81 -4.58 5.57
C GLU A 47 10.49 -3.89 4.39
N GLU A 48 9.71 -3.45 3.40
CA GLU A 48 10.24 -2.68 2.26
C GLU A 48 10.82 -1.33 2.71
N LEU A 49 10.16 -0.65 3.66
CA LEU A 49 10.66 0.61 4.22
C LEU A 49 11.99 0.43 4.95
N LEU A 50 12.22 -0.70 5.63
CA LEU A 50 13.54 -1.00 6.22
C LEU A 50 14.64 -1.05 5.16
N LYS A 51 14.36 -1.67 4.00
CA LYS A 51 15.31 -1.73 2.87
C LYS A 51 15.56 -0.34 2.28
N VAL A 52 14.52 0.51 2.20
CA VAL A 52 14.66 1.90 1.75
C VAL A 52 15.49 2.71 2.72
N ALA A 53 15.27 2.55 4.03
CA ALA A 53 16.05 3.25 5.06
C ALA A 53 17.54 2.88 5.01
N ASP A 54 17.86 1.60 4.76
CA ASP A 54 19.24 1.13 4.58
C ASP A 54 19.91 1.81 3.38
N LYS A 55 19.25 1.82 2.22
CA LYS A 55 19.75 2.52 1.02
C LYS A 55 19.94 4.02 1.25
N LEU A 56 19.00 4.68 1.94
CA LEU A 56 19.13 6.12 2.26
C LEU A 56 20.34 6.39 3.15
N LYS A 57 20.64 5.48 4.08
CA LYS A 57 21.84 5.57 4.91
C LYS A 57 23.11 5.40 4.09
N ASP A 58 23.14 4.44 3.16
CA ASP A 58 24.27 4.23 2.24
C ASP A 58 24.52 5.45 1.33
N PHE A 59 23.46 6.17 0.95
CA PHE A 59 23.56 7.43 0.21
C PHE A 59 23.96 8.63 1.08
N GLY A 60 24.24 8.42 2.37
CA GLY A 60 24.61 9.48 3.32
C GLY A 60 23.44 10.32 3.82
N ASN A 61 22.19 9.93 3.51
CA ASN A 61 20.98 10.63 3.94
C ASN A 61 20.41 10.01 5.23
N GLY A 62 21.17 10.15 6.32
CA GLY A 62 20.82 9.59 7.62
C GLY A 62 19.53 10.14 8.22
N GLU A 63 19.20 11.40 7.96
CA GLU A 63 17.95 12.02 8.44
C GLU A 63 16.72 11.40 7.76
N ALA A 64 16.75 11.27 6.43
CA ALA A 64 15.67 10.60 5.71
C ALA A 64 15.56 9.12 6.10
N SER A 65 16.70 8.42 6.26
CA SER A 65 16.74 7.04 6.76
C SER A 65 16.02 6.91 8.12
N ALA A 66 16.33 7.79 9.08
CA ALA A 66 15.69 7.78 10.40
C ALA A 66 14.17 8.00 10.31
N LYS A 67 13.72 8.91 9.43
CA LYS A 67 12.28 9.13 9.21
C LYS A 67 11.57 7.94 8.60
N VAL A 68 12.21 7.23 7.68
CA VAL A 68 11.65 6.01 7.09
C VAL A 68 11.59 4.87 8.11
N LEU A 69 12.59 4.74 8.99
CA LEU A 69 12.53 3.79 10.12
C LEU A 69 11.39 4.13 11.07
N GLU A 70 11.20 5.41 11.41
CA GLU A 70 10.08 5.87 12.23
C GLU A 70 8.72 5.52 11.60
N ALA A 71 8.59 5.68 10.28
CA ALA A 71 7.40 5.29 9.54
C ALA A 71 7.15 3.77 9.58
N ALA A 72 8.19 2.93 9.43
CA ALA A 72 8.07 1.48 9.55
C ALA A 72 7.59 1.05 10.95
N GLU A 73 8.03 1.73 12.00
CA GLU A 73 7.55 1.49 13.37
C GLU A 73 6.07 1.90 13.55
N PHE A 74 5.61 2.97 12.90
CA PHE A 74 4.19 3.31 12.91
C PHE A 74 3.32 2.28 12.20
N PHE A 75 3.81 1.64 11.13
CA PHE A 75 3.11 0.52 10.50
C PHE A 75 2.95 -0.67 11.46
N LYS A 76 4.00 -1.01 12.22
CA LYS A 76 3.92 -2.08 13.24
C LYS A 76 2.88 -1.76 14.32
N LYS A 77 2.94 -0.55 14.90
CA LYS A 77 1.97 -0.09 15.91
C LYS A 77 0.55 -0.06 15.36
N GLY A 78 0.38 0.43 14.13
CA GLY A 78 -0.89 0.41 13.42
C GLY A 78 -1.42 -1.01 13.25
N ASN A 79 -0.55 -1.97 12.92
CA ASN A 79 -0.92 -3.37 12.77
C ASN A 79 -1.37 -4.03 14.06
N GLU A 80 -0.77 -3.68 15.20
CA GLU A 80 -1.24 -4.14 16.51
C GLU A 80 -2.69 -3.70 16.75
N LEU A 81 -2.99 -2.41 16.53
CA LEU A 81 -4.34 -1.87 16.67
C LEU A 81 -5.33 -2.47 15.65
N LEU A 82 -4.91 -2.71 14.41
CA LEU A 82 -5.74 -3.36 13.39
C LEU A 82 -6.08 -4.80 13.77
N ARG A 83 -5.12 -5.56 14.33
CA ARG A 83 -5.34 -6.93 14.81
C ARG A 83 -6.26 -6.94 16.04
N GLU A 84 -6.11 -5.99 16.95
CA GLU A 84 -7.04 -5.81 18.08
C GLU A 84 -8.46 -5.49 17.60
N ALA A 85 -8.61 -4.54 16.67
CA ALA A 85 -9.89 -4.20 16.07
C ALA A 85 -10.53 -5.39 15.36
N CYS A 86 -9.74 -6.16 14.62
CA CYS A 86 -10.16 -7.41 13.98
C CYS A 86 -10.66 -8.43 15.02
N GLY A 87 -9.96 -8.58 16.14
CA GLY A 87 -10.35 -9.43 17.25
C GLY A 87 -11.65 -8.99 17.92
N CYS A 88 -11.83 -7.69 18.17
CA CYS A 88 -13.06 -7.14 18.71
C CYS A 88 -14.25 -7.34 17.77
N ALA A 89 -14.07 -7.06 16.48
CA ALA A 89 -15.09 -7.28 15.47
C ALA A 89 -15.44 -8.78 15.38
N SER A 90 -14.48 -9.70 15.41
CA SER A 90 -14.76 -11.13 15.25
C SER A 90 -15.53 -11.77 16.43
N LYS A 91 -15.59 -11.11 17.61
CA LYS A 91 -16.10 -11.70 18.87
C LYS A 91 -17.62 -11.61 19.11
N GLU A 92 -18.42 -10.97 18.25
CA GLU A 92 -19.88 -10.93 18.47
C GLU A 92 -20.58 -12.17 17.89
N LYS A 93 -20.37 -13.34 18.50
CA LYS A 93 -21.25 -14.52 18.47
C LYS A 93 -20.94 -15.40 19.68
N GLU A 94 -21.30 -14.95 20.88
CA GLU A 94 -21.54 -15.83 22.04
C GLU A 94 -22.91 -15.49 22.64
#